data_AF-A0A2K6KY30-F1
#
_entry.id   AF-A0A2K6KY30-F1
#
_cell.length_a   1.000
_cell.length_b   1.000
_cell.length_c   1.000
_cell.angle_alpha   90.00
_cell.angle_beta   90.00
_cell.angle_gamma   90.00
#
_symmetry.space_group_name_H-M   'P 1'
#
loop_
_entity.id
_entity.type
_entity.pdbx_description
1 polymer ?
#
loop_
_entity_poly.entity_id
_entity_poly.type
_entity_poly.pdbx_seq_one_letter_code
_entity_poly.pdbx_strand_id
1 'polypeptide(L)'
;MGEKSENCRVPEDLLNGLKVTDTQEAECAGLPVPDPKSQHSQSKLLRDDEAHLQEDQGEEECFHDCSASFEEEPGADKIENKSNEDVNSSELDEEYLIELEKNMSDEEKQKRREESTRLKEEGNEQFKKGDYIEAESSYSRALEMCPCCFQKERSILFSNRAAARMKQDKKEMAINDCSKAIQLNPSYIRAILRRAELYEKTDKLDEALEDYKSILEKDPSVHQAREACMRLPKQIEERNERLKEEMLGKLKDLGNLVLRPFGLSTENFQIKQDSSTGSYSINFVQNPNNNR
;
A
#
# COMPACT_ATOMS: atom_id res chain seq x y z
N MET A 1 -49.73 47.31 38.44
CA MET A 1 -48.31 47.66 38.70
C MET A 1 -47.55 47.19 37.46
N GLY A 2 -47.31 48.07 36.49
CA GLY A 2 -46.05 48.81 36.33
C GLY A 2 -45.12 47.98 35.42
N GLU A 3 -45.23 48.09 34.09
CA GLU A 3 -44.53 49.03 33.20
C GLU A 3 -43.00 48.87 33.09
N LYS A 4 -42.54 49.05 31.82
CA LYS A 4 -41.19 49.28 31.26
C LYS A 4 -40.50 48.04 30.68
N SER A 5 -40.40 47.81 29.36
CA SER A 5 -39.87 48.59 28.22
C SER A 5 -38.37 48.93 28.35
N GLU A 6 -37.52 48.39 27.47
CA GLU A 6 -36.74 49.21 26.51
C GLU A 6 -35.86 48.38 25.55
N ASN A 7 -35.90 48.85 24.31
CA ASN A 7 -35.07 48.56 23.13
C ASN A 7 -33.69 49.22 23.27
N CYS A 8 -32.65 48.69 22.60
CA CYS A 8 -31.66 49.45 21.78
C CYS A 8 -30.47 48.53 21.41
N ARG A 9 -30.26 48.25 20.11
CA ARG A 9 -29.47 48.98 19.10
C ARG A 9 -27.98 48.58 19.07
N VAL A 10 -27.58 48.09 17.90
CA VAL A 10 -26.20 48.01 17.38
C VAL A 10 -25.65 49.43 17.16
N PRO A 11 -24.31 49.62 17.16
CA PRO A 11 -23.68 50.08 15.91
C PRO A 11 -22.26 49.52 15.61
N GLU A 12 -21.86 49.83 14.38
CA GLU A 12 -20.75 49.42 13.52
C GLU A 12 -19.30 49.71 13.97
N ASP A 13 -18.39 48.99 13.31
CA ASP A 13 -17.07 49.37 12.78
C ASP A 13 -16.03 50.07 13.66
N LEU A 14 -14.90 49.38 13.87
CA LEU A 14 -13.59 50.02 14.08
C LEU A 14 -12.45 49.09 13.63
N LEU A 15 -11.68 49.62 12.67
CA LEU A 15 -10.24 49.40 12.40
C LEU A 15 -9.80 48.48 11.24
N ASN A 16 -9.88 49.10 10.06
CA ASN A 16 -8.89 49.06 8.98
C ASN A 16 -7.43 49.15 9.45
N GLY A 17 -6.51 48.46 8.77
CA GLY A 17 -5.07 48.69 8.95
C GLY A 17 -4.07 47.79 8.21
N LEU A 18 -4.36 47.29 7.00
CA LEU A 18 -3.35 46.62 6.16
C LEU A 18 -2.67 47.64 5.25
N LYS A 19 -1.39 47.97 5.54
CA LYS A 19 -0.48 48.65 4.62
C LYS A 19 0.42 47.60 3.96
N VAL A 20 0.35 47.53 2.64
CA VAL A 20 1.28 46.84 1.75
C VAL A 20 2.35 47.85 1.33
N THR A 21 3.62 47.46 1.37
CA THR A 21 4.71 48.14 0.65
C THR A 21 5.62 47.10 0.02
N ASP A 22 5.69 47.17 -1.31
CA ASP A 22 6.62 46.49 -2.21
C ASP A 22 8.05 47.06 -2.14
N THR A 23 8.94 46.41 -2.91
CA THR A 23 10.33 46.71 -3.34
C THR A 23 11.40 45.88 -2.60
N GLN A 24 12.41 45.28 -3.25
CA GLN A 24 12.99 45.50 -4.57
C GLN A 24 13.88 44.32 -4.99
N GLU A 25 14.08 44.22 -6.31
CA GLU A 25 14.95 43.29 -7.04
C GLU A 25 16.44 43.45 -6.68
N ALA A 26 17.22 42.36 -6.79
CA ALA A 26 18.68 42.42 -6.81
C ALA A 26 19.25 41.47 -7.87
N GLU A 27 19.92 42.07 -8.85
CA GLU A 27 20.73 41.45 -9.90
C GLU A 27 21.90 40.65 -9.32
N CYS A 28 22.28 39.54 -9.97
CA CYS A 28 23.53 38.84 -9.72
C CYS A 28 24.34 38.72 -11.03
N ALA A 29 25.54 39.27 -11.03
CA ALA A 29 26.57 39.04 -12.02
C ALA A 29 27.92 38.85 -11.32
N GLY A 30 28.72 37.87 -11.76
CA GLY A 30 30.18 37.82 -11.57
C GLY A 30 30.76 36.57 -10.91
N LEU A 31 31.43 35.74 -11.72
CA LEU A 31 32.50 34.80 -11.32
C LEU A 31 33.78 35.59 -10.93
N PRO A 32 34.75 35.04 -10.15
CA PRO A 32 35.78 34.14 -10.69
C PRO A 32 36.34 33.04 -9.74
N VAL A 33 37.03 32.07 -10.36
CA VAL A 33 37.85 30.97 -9.79
C VAL A 33 39.11 31.51 -9.08
N PRO A 34 39.78 30.75 -8.18
CA PRO A 34 40.98 30.00 -8.61
C PRO A 34 41.28 28.67 -7.86
N ASP A 35 41.97 27.77 -8.57
CA ASP A 35 42.80 26.64 -8.09
C ASP A 35 44.28 27.12 -7.92
N PRO A 36 45.32 26.34 -7.54
CA PRO A 36 45.45 25.14 -6.68
C PRO A 36 46.75 25.13 -5.76
N LYS A 37 46.96 24.02 -5.02
CA LYS A 37 48.24 23.48 -4.42
C LYS A 37 48.88 24.17 -3.19
N SER A 38 49.07 23.41 -2.09
CA SER A 38 50.39 22.82 -1.72
C SER A 38 50.46 22.23 -0.29
N GLN A 39 51.09 21.06 -0.22
CA GLN A 39 52.09 20.59 0.78
C GLN A 39 51.73 20.20 2.23
N HIS A 40 52.04 18.92 2.51
CA HIS A 40 52.76 18.35 3.66
C HIS A 40 52.50 18.89 5.08
N SER A 41 52.19 17.97 6.01
CA SER A 41 53.20 17.45 6.97
C SER A 41 52.64 16.33 7.85
N GLN A 42 53.46 15.32 8.09
CA GLN A 42 53.24 14.20 9.01
C GLN A 42 53.36 14.66 10.47
N SER A 43 52.62 14.03 11.40
CA SER A 43 53.23 13.33 12.55
C SER A 43 52.22 12.72 13.55
N LYS A 44 52.52 11.46 13.91
CA LYS A 44 52.41 10.79 15.22
C LYS A 44 51.05 10.63 15.92
N LEU A 45 50.56 9.39 15.84
CA LEU A 45 50.38 8.42 16.95
C LEU A 45 50.06 9.00 18.34
N LEU A 46 48.84 8.70 18.81
CA LEU A 46 48.57 8.04 20.11
C LEU A 46 47.15 7.44 20.07
N ARG A 47 46.93 6.51 21.00
CA ARG A 47 46.07 5.32 20.99
C ARG A 47 44.67 5.54 21.61
N ASP A 48 43.77 4.63 21.23
CA ASP A 48 42.65 4.03 21.97
C ASP A 48 41.42 4.90 22.33
N ASP A 49 40.32 4.73 21.58
CA ASP A 49 39.00 4.25 22.07
C ASP A 49 37.94 4.32 20.95
N GLU A 50 37.87 3.28 20.10
CA GLU A 50 36.80 3.11 19.11
C GLU A 50 35.64 2.31 19.72
N ALA A 51 34.58 3.01 20.15
CA ALA A 51 33.24 2.45 20.20
C ALA A 51 32.66 2.52 18.78
N HIS A 52 32.90 1.47 18.00
CA HIS A 52 32.39 1.36 16.64
C HIS A 52 30.91 0.99 16.68
N LEU A 53 30.05 2.01 16.72
CA LEU A 53 28.66 1.89 16.28
C LEU A 53 28.71 1.69 14.76
N GLN A 54 28.67 0.43 14.32
CA GLN A 54 28.43 0.11 12.93
C GLN A 54 26.98 0.47 12.61
N GLU A 55 26.81 1.63 12.01
CA GLU A 55 25.66 1.91 11.17
C GLU A 55 25.63 0.86 10.06
N ASP A 56 24.73 -0.11 10.21
CA ASP A 56 24.37 -1.11 9.23
C ASP A 56 23.75 -0.41 8.01
N GLN A 57 24.64 0.09 7.14
CA GLN A 57 24.30 0.59 5.81
C GLN A 57 23.62 -0.55 5.06
N GLY A 58 22.39 -0.27 4.61
CA GLY A 58 21.53 -1.23 3.96
C GLY A 58 22.28 -2.03 2.90
N GLU A 59 22.29 -3.34 3.08
CA GLU A 59 22.66 -4.30 2.05
C GLU A 59 21.82 -3.99 0.80
N GLU A 60 22.45 -3.39 -0.22
CA GLU A 60 21.91 -3.30 -1.58
C GLU A 60 21.75 -4.72 -2.13
N GLU A 61 20.64 -5.36 -1.78
CA GLU A 61 20.18 -6.52 -2.51
C GLU A 61 19.71 -6.05 -3.88
N CYS A 62 20.59 -6.26 -4.87
CA CYS A 62 20.38 -6.07 -6.30
C CYS A 62 18.90 -6.21 -6.70
N PHE A 63 18.32 -5.09 -7.14
CA PHE A 63 17.03 -5.00 -7.80
C PHE A 63 17.07 -5.85 -9.08
N HIS A 64 16.69 -7.13 -8.98
CA HIS A 64 16.40 -7.93 -10.16
C HIS A 64 15.02 -7.57 -10.67
N ASP A 65 15.02 -6.60 -11.59
CA ASP A 65 13.93 -6.34 -12.53
C ASP A 65 13.58 -7.65 -13.27
N CYS A 66 12.34 -8.09 -13.14
CA CYS A 66 11.78 -9.18 -13.93
C CYS A 66 10.59 -8.65 -14.71
N SER A 67 10.85 -7.71 -15.62
CA SER A 67 10.01 -7.43 -16.77
C SER A 67 10.22 -8.51 -17.85
N ALA A 68 9.70 -9.72 -17.60
CA ALA A 68 9.51 -10.71 -18.65
C ALA A 68 8.03 -10.79 -18.99
N SER A 69 7.67 -10.19 -20.14
CA SER A 69 6.40 -10.38 -20.83
C SER A 69 6.07 -11.87 -20.92
N PHE A 70 4.92 -12.28 -20.37
CA PHE A 70 4.39 -13.62 -20.52
C PHE A 70 3.19 -13.56 -21.45
N GLU A 71 3.28 -14.29 -22.56
CA GLU A 71 2.22 -14.42 -23.54
C GLU A 71 1.07 -15.28 -22.98
N GLU A 72 -0.16 -14.83 -23.22
CA GLU A 72 -1.38 -15.63 -23.04
C GLU A 72 -1.55 -16.62 -24.19
N GLU A 73 -2.02 -17.83 -23.89
CA GLU A 73 -2.88 -18.62 -24.77
C GLU A 73 -3.69 -19.63 -23.89
N PRO A 74 -4.83 -20.18 -24.35
CA PRO A 74 -6.05 -20.27 -23.55
C PRO A 74 -6.56 -21.72 -23.34
N GLY A 75 -7.49 -21.91 -22.40
CA GLY A 75 -8.27 -23.16 -22.33
C GLY A 75 -9.06 -23.37 -21.03
N ALA A 76 -10.39 -23.45 -21.17
CA ALA A 76 -11.44 -23.71 -20.17
C ALA A 76 -11.20 -25.00 -19.31
N ASP A 77 -11.79 -25.22 -18.13
CA ASP A 77 -13.23 -25.18 -17.80
C ASP A 77 -13.49 -25.33 -16.27
N LYS A 78 -14.78 -25.24 -15.92
CA LYS A 78 -15.46 -24.93 -14.63
C LYS A 78 -15.19 -25.75 -13.34
N ILE A 79 -15.08 -24.99 -12.24
CA ILE A 79 -15.80 -25.02 -10.93
C ILE A 79 -16.07 -26.39 -10.26
N GLU A 80 -15.49 -26.58 -9.06
CA GLU A 80 -16.24 -26.96 -7.86
C GLU A 80 -15.74 -26.18 -6.64
N ASN A 81 -16.66 -25.44 -6.05
CA ASN A 81 -16.49 -24.59 -4.88
C ASN A 81 -16.53 -25.49 -3.62
N LYS A 82 -15.37 -25.83 -3.06
CA LYS A 82 -15.26 -26.43 -1.72
C LYS A 82 -14.80 -25.36 -0.74
N SER A 83 -15.62 -25.18 0.28
CA SER A 83 -15.36 -24.39 1.49
C SER A 83 -13.98 -24.69 2.06
N ASN A 84 -13.04 -23.77 1.86
CA ASN A 84 -11.74 -23.78 2.53
C ASN A 84 -11.91 -23.21 3.95
N GLU A 85 -12.53 -23.99 4.83
CA GLU A 85 -12.25 -23.89 6.28
C GLU A 85 -11.08 -24.83 6.57
N ASP A 86 -9.87 -24.46 6.15
CA ASP A 86 -8.64 -25.15 6.58
C ASP A 86 -7.37 -24.36 6.20
N VAL A 87 -7.29 -23.09 6.61
CA VAL A 87 -6.04 -22.31 6.54
C VAL A 87 -5.77 -21.66 7.87
N ASN A 88 -5.49 -22.46 8.90
CA ASN A 88 -4.82 -21.95 10.09
C ASN A 88 -4.05 -23.05 10.84
N SER A 89 -2.89 -23.47 10.32
CA SER A 89 -2.05 -24.47 11.02
C SER A 89 -0.53 -24.24 10.92
N SER A 90 -0.07 -23.10 10.40
CA SER A 90 1.37 -22.79 10.40
C SER A 90 1.67 -21.30 10.58
N GLU A 91 0.75 -20.55 11.16
CA GLU A 91 1.08 -19.21 11.63
C GLU A 91 1.87 -19.40 12.92
N LEU A 92 3.06 -18.79 12.97
CA LEU A 92 3.90 -18.80 14.15
C LEU A 92 3.07 -18.29 15.30
N ASP A 93 2.92 -19.09 16.35
CA ASP A 93 2.25 -18.65 17.58
C ASP A 93 3.16 -17.59 18.23
N GLU A 94 2.95 -16.34 17.83
CA GLU A 94 3.70 -15.18 18.30
C GLU A 94 3.61 -15.08 19.83
N GLU A 95 2.50 -15.53 20.42
CA GLU A 95 2.31 -15.59 21.88
C GLU A 95 3.28 -16.58 22.52
N TYR A 96 3.45 -17.78 21.93
CA TYR A 96 4.43 -18.76 22.39
C TYR A 96 5.86 -18.24 22.31
N LEU A 97 6.25 -17.58 21.20
CA LEU A 97 7.58 -17.01 21.05
C LEU A 97 7.85 -15.90 22.08
N ILE A 98 6.87 -15.02 22.32
CA ILE A 98 6.96 -13.97 23.33
C ILE A 98 7.15 -14.56 24.73
N GLU A 99 6.42 -15.62 25.08
CA GLU A 99 6.57 -16.28 26.38
C GLU A 99 7.95 -16.93 26.54
N LEU A 100 8.46 -17.57 25.50
CA LEU A 100 9.81 -18.15 25.48
C LEU A 100 10.88 -17.07 25.72
N GLU A 101 10.72 -15.90 25.11
CA GLU A 101 11.68 -14.79 25.18
C GLU A 101 11.71 -14.05 26.52
N LYS A 102 10.65 -14.11 27.32
CA LYS A 102 10.56 -13.40 28.62
C LYS A 102 11.68 -13.79 29.58
N ASN A 103 12.09 -15.06 29.55
CA ASN A 103 13.10 -15.60 30.47
C ASN A 103 14.48 -15.76 29.82
N MET A 104 14.63 -15.34 28.56
CA MET A 104 15.89 -15.45 27.83
C MET A 104 16.83 -14.27 28.12
N SER A 105 18.10 -14.59 28.32
CA SER A 105 19.17 -13.59 28.41
C SER A 105 19.41 -12.90 27.06
N ASP A 106 19.98 -11.70 27.09
CA ASP A 106 20.31 -10.96 25.86
C ASP A 106 21.35 -11.69 25.01
N GLU A 107 22.28 -12.42 25.65
CA GLU A 107 23.25 -13.27 24.96
C GLU A 107 22.58 -14.41 24.17
N GLU A 108 21.57 -15.05 24.75
CA GLU A 108 20.81 -16.12 24.07
C GLU A 108 19.95 -15.54 22.94
N LYS A 109 19.35 -14.37 23.12
CA LYS A 109 18.62 -13.66 22.06
C LYS A 109 19.54 -13.31 20.90
N GLN A 110 20.75 -12.85 21.19
CA GLN A 110 21.73 -12.53 20.16
C GLN A 110 22.20 -13.80 19.40
N LYS A 111 22.45 -14.92 20.10
CA LYS A 111 22.76 -16.20 19.44
C LYS A 111 21.63 -16.68 18.52
N ARG A 112 20.38 -16.56 18.95
CA ARG A 112 19.21 -16.90 18.13
C ARG A 112 19.07 -15.97 16.92
N ARG A 113 19.37 -14.68 17.08
CA ARG A 113 19.42 -13.71 15.96
C ARG A 113 20.47 -14.12 14.94
N GLU A 114 21.66 -14.52 15.37
CA GLU A 114 22.72 -15.01 14.48
C GLU A 114 22.31 -16.28 13.73
N GLU A 115 21.68 -17.24 14.42
CA GLU A 115 21.13 -18.44 13.78
C GLU A 115 20.05 -18.11 12.74
N SER A 116 19.14 -17.19 13.08
CA SER A 116 18.15 -16.65 12.15
C SER A 116 18.81 -16.02 10.92
N THR A 117 19.88 -15.23 11.10
CA THR A 117 20.61 -14.61 9.97
C THR A 117 21.21 -15.67 9.05
N ARG A 118 21.77 -16.75 9.60
CA ARG A 118 22.29 -17.86 8.78
C ARG A 118 21.19 -18.55 7.97
N LEU A 119 20.02 -18.77 8.56
CA LEU A 119 18.84 -19.33 7.87
C LEU A 119 18.27 -18.36 6.82
N LYS A 120 18.30 -17.05 7.07
CA LYS A 120 17.97 -16.00 6.08
C LYS A 120 18.88 -16.13 4.85
N GLU A 121 20.18 -16.23 5.07
CA GLU A 121 21.17 -16.35 3.99
C GLU A 121 20.97 -17.64 3.18
N GLU A 122 20.73 -18.77 3.85
CA GLU A 122 20.37 -20.04 3.19
C GLU A 122 19.11 -19.89 2.33
N GLY A 123 18.06 -19.27 2.86
CA GLY A 123 16.83 -18.96 2.12
C GLY A 123 17.08 -18.04 0.92
N ASN A 124 17.95 -17.05 1.07
CA ASN A 124 18.35 -16.14 -0.02
C ASN A 124 19.08 -16.91 -1.14
N GLU A 125 19.94 -17.86 -0.80
CA GLU A 125 20.61 -18.72 -1.79
C GLU A 125 19.63 -19.63 -2.54
N GLN A 126 18.71 -20.28 -1.81
CA GLN A 126 17.65 -21.11 -2.39
C GLN A 126 16.75 -20.29 -3.31
N PHE A 127 16.37 -19.07 -2.89
CA PHE A 127 15.57 -18.16 -3.70
C PHE A 127 16.27 -17.78 -5.01
N LYS A 128 17.58 -17.51 -4.96
CA LYS A 128 18.40 -17.21 -6.16
C LYS A 128 18.51 -18.41 -7.10
N LYS A 129 18.48 -19.65 -6.58
CA LYS A 129 18.47 -20.88 -7.38
C LYS A 129 17.11 -21.20 -8.00
N GLY A 130 16.03 -20.55 -7.52
CA GLY A 130 14.66 -20.83 -7.94
C GLY A 130 13.95 -21.86 -7.07
N ASP A 131 14.59 -22.34 -6.01
CA ASP A 131 14.06 -23.32 -5.06
C ASP A 131 13.14 -22.61 -4.04
N TYR A 132 11.98 -22.14 -4.53
CA TYR A 132 11.12 -21.23 -3.76
C TYR A 132 10.43 -21.88 -2.56
N ILE A 133 10.17 -23.19 -2.60
CA ILE A 133 9.54 -23.94 -1.50
C ILE A 133 10.55 -24.07 -0.35
N GLU A 134 11.77 -24.44 -0.67
CA GLU A 134 12.88 -24.53 0.27
C GLU A 134 13.19 -23.15 0.87
N ALA A 135 13.23 -22.11 0.04
CA ALA A 135 13.42 -20.73 0.50
C ALA A 135 12.34 -20.32 1.51
N GLU A 136 11.06 -20.60 1.21
CA GLU A 136 9.95 -20.33 2.14
C GLU A 136 10.14 -21.07 3.48
N SER A 137 10.57 -22.33 3.43
CA SER A 137 10.86 -23.12 4.64
C SER A 137 12.00 -22.51 5.46
N SER A 138 13.10 -22.09 4.80
CA SER A 138 14.26 -21.48 5.46
C SER A 138 13.91 -20.14 6.11
N TYR A 139 13.14 -19.28 5.43
CA TYR A 139 12.66 -18.03 6.03
C TYR A 139 11.70 -18.26 7.19
N SER A 140 10.86 -19.30 7.13
CA SER A 140 9.95 -19.64 8.22
C SER A 140 10.72 -20.10 9.47
N ARG A 141 11.74 -20.94 9.30
CA ARG A 141 12.65 -21.31 10.40
C ARG A 141 13.44 -20.12 10.92
N ALA A 142 13.87 -19.22 10.04
CA ALA A 142 14.52 -17.98 10.46
C ALA A 142 13.60 -17.14 11.36
N LEU A 143 12.30 -17.03 11.04
CA LEU A 143 11.31 -16.35 11.87
C LEU A 143 11.03 -17.03 13.21
N GLU A 144 11.13 -18.37 13.29
CA GLU A 144 11.05 -19.13 14.54
C GLU A 144 12.27 -18.85 15.43
N MET A 145 13.44 -18.70 14.82
CA MET A 145 14.68 -18.41 15.56
C MET A 145 14.74 -16.95 15.98
N CYS A 146 14.38 -16.03 15.08
CA CYS A 146 14.51 -14.57 15.27
C CYS A 146 13.65 -14.06 16.43
N PRO A 147 14.26 -13.57 17.53
CA PRO A 147 13.48 -13.04 18.64
C PRO A 147 12.57 -11.87 18.23
N CYS A 148 11.37 -11.80 18.81
CA CYS A 148 10.33 -10.80 18.57
C CYS A 148 10.81 -9.36 18.84
N CYS A 149 11.80 -9.17 19.72
CA CYS A 149 12.40 -7.85 19.94
C CYS A 149 13.13 -7.29 18.72
N PHE A 150 13.59 -8.12 17.78
CA PHE A 150 14.29 -7.71 16.55
C PHE A 150 13.31 -7.46 15.40
N GLN A 151 12.49 -6.42 15.57
CA GLN A 151 11.39 -6.10 14.64
C GLN A 151 11.88 -5.80 13.21
N LYS A 152 13.02 -5.12 13.06
CA LYS A 152 13.62 -4.79 11.75
C LYS A 152 13.95 -6.08 10.99
N GLU A 153 14.66 -7.01 11.61
CA GLU A 153 15.05 -8.29 11.02
C GLU A 153 13.84 -9.17 10.70
N ARG A 154 12.87 -9.24 11.62
CA ARG A 154 11.62 -9.96 11.36
C ARG A 154 10.86 -9.36 10.17
N SER A 155 10.82 -8.04 10.03
CA SER A 155 10.19 -7.38 8.87
C SER A 155 10.83 -7.79 7.54
N ILE A 156 12.17 -7.93 7.52
CA ILE A 156 12.93 -8.40 6.35
C ILE A 156 12.58 -9.86 6.04
N LEU A 157 12.56 -10.72 7.05
CA LEU A 157 12.23 -12.14 6.89
C LEU A 157 10.82 -12.36 6.34
N PHE A 158 9.83 -11.65 6.87
CA PHE A 158 8.46 -11.69 6.34
C PHE A 158 8.42 -11.23 4.87
N SER A 159 9.10 -10.14 4.51
CA SER A 159 9.17 -9.67 3.12
C SER A 159 9.87 -10.66 2.17
N ASN A 160 10.93 -11.33 2.64
CA ASN A 160 11.63 -12.35 1.86
C ASN A 160 10.78 -13.62 1.70
N ARG A 161 10.04 -14.03 2.74
CA ARG A 161 9.08 -15.13 2.64
C ARG A 161 7.91 -14.80 1.72
N ALA A 162 7.41 -13.56 1.76
CA ALA A 162 6.42 -13.08 0.81
C ALA A 162 6.95 -13.18 -0.64
N ALA A 163 8.22 -12.84 -0.88
CA ALA A 163 8.86 -13.00 -2.18
C ALA A 163 8.81 -14.45 -2.68
N ALA A 164 9.18 -15.41 -1.82
CA ALA A 164 9.14 -16.83 -2.14
C ALA A 164 7.71 -17.30 -2.44
N ARG A 165 6.73 -16.85 -1.64
CA ARG A 165 5.30 -17.16 -1.83
C ARG A 165 4.72 -16.54 -3.10
N MET A 166 5.13 -15.32 -3.47
CA MET A 166 4.77 -14.70 -4.74
C MET A 166 5.20 -15.55 -5.94
N LYS A 167 6.40 -16.15 -5.88
CA LYS A 167 6.91 -17.03 -6.95
C LYS A 167 6.20 -18.39 -7.02
N GLN A 168 5.53 -18.78 -5.95
CA GLN A 168 4.69 -19.98 -5.87
C GLN A 168 3.19 -19.70 -6.13
N ASP A 169 2.83 -18.47 -6.53
CA ASP A 169 1.44 -17.99 -6.69
C ASP A 169 0.56 -18.09 -5.42
N LYS A 170 1.17 -18.16 -4.24
CA LYS A 170 0.48 -18.14 -2.93
C LYS A 170 0.11 -16.70 -2.52
N LYS A 171 -0.73 -16.04 -3.32
CA LYS A 171 -0.99 -14.59 -3.24
C LYS A 171 -1.44 -14.11 -1.85
N GLU A 172 -2.48 -14.72 -1.28
CA GLU A 172 -3.04 -14.28 0.02
C GLU A 172 -2.04 -14.47 1.17
N MET A 173 -1.27 -15.57 1.17
CA MET A 173 -0.23 -15.79 2.17
C MET A 173 0.92 -14.77 2.05
N ALA A 174 1.26 -14.38 0.81
CA ALA A 174 2.25 -13.34 0.57
C ALA A 174 1.76 -11.95 1.00
N ILE A 175 0.47 -11.63 0.80
CA ILE A 175 -0.14 -10.37 1.27
C ILE A 175 -0.09 -10.29 2.81
N ASN A 176 -0.38 -11.39 3.50
CA ASN A 176 -0.31 -11.46 4.96
C ASN A 176 1.11 -11.24 5.47
N ASP A 177 2.11 -11.89 4.86
CA ASP A 177 3.52 -11.67 5.19
C ASP A 177 3.96 -10.22 4.95
N CYS A 178 3.60 -9.63 3.81
CA CYS A 178 3.88 -8.22 3.54
C CYS A 178 3.22 -7.30 4.58
N SER A 179 1.98 -7.58 4.97
CA SER A 179 1.26 -6.80 5.98
C SER A 179 1.92 -6.89 7.36
N LYS A 180 2.37 -8.08 7.77
CA LYS A 180 3.18 -8.27 8.99
C LYS A 180 4.51 -7.53 8.90
N ALA A 181 5.20 -7.57 7.76
CA ALA A 181 6.43 -6.82 7.55
C ALA A 181 6.23 -5.31 7.71
N ILE A 182 5.14 -4.76 7.15
CA ILE A 182 4.79 -3.33 7.24
C ILE A 182 4.36 -2.95 8.65
N GLN A 183 3.66 -3.84 9.37
CA GLN A 183 3.30 -3.62 10.77
C GLN A 183 4.55 -3.47 11.66
N LEU A 184 5.58 -4.30 11.42
CA LEU A 184 6.85 -4.26 12.15
C LEU A 184 7.75 -3.10 11.71
N ASN A 185 7.71 -2.75 10.42
CA ASN A 185 8.48 -1.65 9.86
C ASN A 185 7.65 -0.88 8.80
N PRO A 186 6.92 0.18 9.22
CA PRO A 186 6.07 0.96 8.33
C PRO A 186 6.81 1.74 7.23
N SER A 187 8.13 1.84 7.31
CA SER A 187 8.96 2.50 6.31
C SER A 187 9.63 1.50 5.35
N TYR A 188 9.30 0.21 5.43
CA TYR A 188 9.92 -0.80 4.59
C TYR A 188 9.34 -0.81 3.17
N ILE A 189 9.86 0.06 2.31
CA ILE A 189 9.39 0.27 0.93
C ILE A 189 9.30 -1.06 0.15
N ARG A 190 10.27 -1.97 0.29
CA ARG A 190 10.27 -3.26 -0.42
C ARG A 190 9.06 -4.13 -0.06
N ALA A 191 8.61 -4.13 1.20
CA ALA A 191 7.42 -4.87 1.61
C ALA A 191 6.13 -4.22 1.10
N ILE A 192 6.05 -2.89 1.14
CA ILE A 192 4.91 -2.11 0.63
C ILE A 192 4.76 -2.34 -0.89
N LEU A 193 5.87 -2.27 -1.63
CA LEU A 193 5.87 -2.47 -3.09
C LEU A 193 5.37 -3.86 -3.48
N ARG A 194 5.86 -4.91 -2.81
CA ARG A 194 5.38 -6.30 -3.03
C ARG A 194 3.89 -6.44 -2.73
N ARG A 195 3.39 -5.80 -1.68
CA ARG A 195 1.96 -5.83 -1.33
C ARG A 195 1.11 -5.14 -2.39
N ALA A 196 1.55 -3.98 -2.87
CA ALA A 196 0.88 -3.26 -3.95
C ALA A 196 0.77 -4.11 -5.23
N GLU A 197 1.86 -4.77 -5.64
CA GLU A 197 1.85 -5.70 -6.78
C GLU A 197 0.89 -6.88 -6.58
N LEU A 198 0.83 -7.43 -5.37
CA LEU A 198 -0.08 -8.52 -5.02
C LEU A 198 -1.55 -8.06 -5.03
N TYR A 199 -1.82 -6.84 -4.58
CA TYR A 199 -3.14 -6.23 -4.64
C TYR A 199 -3.59 -6.00 -6.09
N GLU A 200 -2.71 -5.54 -6.98
CA GLU A 200 -3.02 -5.48 -8.41
C GLU A 200 -3.36 -6.88 -8.97
N LYS A 201 -2.58 -7.91 -8.61
CA LYS A 201 -2.80 -9.31 -9.04
C LYS A 201 -4.05 -9.96 -8.45
N THR A 202 -4.70 -9.33 -7.48
CA THR A 202 -5.92 -9.80 -6.81
C THR A 202 -7.12 -8.85 -7.01
N ASP A 203 -7.01 -7.91 -7.96
CA ASP A 203 -8.03 -6.91 -8.32
C ASP A 203 -8.42 -5.94 -7.17
N LYS A 204 -7.57 -5.85 -6.14
CA LYS A 204 -7.65 -4.90 -5.02
C LYS A 204 -6.98 -3.57 -5.40
N LEU A 205 -7.48 -2.96 -6.47
CA LEU A 205 -6.81 -1.82 -7.13
C LEU A 205 -6.76 -0.56 -6.25
N ASP A 206 -7.78 -0.36 -5.41
CA ASP A 206 -7.85 0.79 -4.50
C ASP A 206 -6.75 0.69 -3.43
N GLU A 207 -6.59 -0.49 -2.82
CA GLU A 207 -5.56 -0.79 -1.83
C GLU A 207 -4.15 -0.75 -2.45
N ALA A 208 -3.99 -1.23 -3.69
CA ALA A 208 -2.73 -1.12 -4.41
C ALA A 208 -2.32 0.36 -4.61
N LEU A 209 -3.27 1.21 -5.02
CA LEU A 209 -3.02 2.63 -5.23
C LEU A 209 -2.64 3.35 -3.92
N GLU A 210 -3.24 2.98 -2.80
CA GLU A 210 -2.87 3.51 -1.47
C GLU A 210 -1.43 3.14 -1.11
N ASP A 211 -1.04 1.87 -1.29
CA ASP A 211 0.32 1.42 -1.04
C ASP A 211 1.33 2.16 -1.93
N TYR A 212 1.07 2.31 -3.22
CA TYR A 212 1.96 3.05 -4.12
C TYR A 212 2.09 4.53 -3.76
N LYS A 213 1.00 5.20 -3.35
CA LYS A 213 1.05 6.58 -2.85
C LYS A 213 1.93 6.67 -1.61
N SER A 214 1.78 5.74 -0.66
CA SER A 214 2.58 5.70 0.55
C SER A 214 4.08 5.48 0.27
N ILE A 215 4.42 4.78 -0.81
CA ILE A 215 5.81 4.65 -1.28
C ILE A 215 6.33 5.99 -1.78
N LEU A 216 5.57 6.70 -2.62
CA LEU A 216 6.00 7.99 -3.18
C LEU A 216 6.08 9.11 -2.12
N GLU A 217 5.32 9.02 -1.05
CA GLU A 217 5.47 9.89 0.13
C GLU A 217 6.82 9.70 0.83
N LYS A 218 7.34 8.46 0.84
CA LYS A 218 8.63 8.11 1.48
C LYS A 218 9.81 8.31 0.54
N ASP A 219 9.68 7.85 -0.69
CA ASP A 219 10.68 7.93 -1.75
C ASP A 219 10.02 8.22 -3.11
N PRO A 220 10.02 9.50 -3.54
CA PRO A 220 9.47 9.90 -4.83
C PRO A 220 10.22 9.35 -6.05
N SER A 221 11.41 8.76 -5.87
CA SER A 221 12.25 8.27 -6.97
C SER A 221 11.84 6.89 -7.49
N VAL A 222 10.99 6.16 -6.74
CA VAL A 222 10.53 4.83 -7.10
C VAL A 222 9.65 4.87 -8.36
N HIS A 223 10.25 4.53 -9.50
CA HIS A 223 9.61 4.59 -10.81
C HIS A 223 8.32 3.76 -10.88
N GLN A 224 8.38 2.51 -10.39
CA GLN A 224 7.25 1.59 -10.41
C GLN A 224 6.01 2.15 -9.70
N ALA A 225 6.21 2.79 -8.53
CA ALA A 225 5.12 3.40 -7.79
C ALA A 225 4.53 4.61 -8.53
N ARG A 226 5.39 5.41 -9.20
CA ARG A 226 4.94 6.54 -10.02
C ARG A 226 4.12 6.09 -11.22
N GLU A 227 4.57 5.07 -11.92
CA GLU A 227 3.86 4.49 -13.06
C GLU A 227 2.49 3.94 -12.64
N ALA A 228 2.45 3.16 -11.56
CA ALA A 228 1.21 2.61 -11.04
C ALA A 228 0.22 3.73 -10.61
N CYS A 229 0.70 4.80 -9.96
CA CYS A 229 -0.13 5.94 -9.59
C CYS A 229 -0.72 6.69 -10.80
N MET A 230 -0.07 6.63 -11.97
CA MET A 230 -0.62 7.21 -13.21
C MET A 230 -1.63 6.27 -13.89
N ARG A 231 -1.39 4.96 -13.84
CA ARG A 231 -2.20 3.94 -14.53
C ARG A 231 -3.46 3.54 -13.76
N LEU A 232 -3.35 3.28 -12.47
CA LEU A 232 -4.42 2.69 -11.65
C LEU A 232 -5.70 3.55 -11.55
N PRO A 233 -5.64 4.90 -11.44
CA PRO A 233 -6.88 5.69 -11.30
C PRO A 233 -7.88 5.46 -12.42
N LYS A 234 -7.40 5.34 -13.68
CA LYS A 234 -8.25 5.06 -14.84
C LYS A 234 -8.87 3.66 -14.75
N GLN A 235 -8.09 2.66 -14.35
CA GLN A 235 -8.58 1.28 -14.21
C GLN A 235 -9.62 1.16 -13.09
N ILE A 236 -9.42 1.88 -11.98
CA ILE A 236 -10.38 1.95 -10.87
C ILE A 236 -11.69 2.60 -11.34
N GLU A 237 -11.62 3.69 -12.10
CA GLU A 237 -12.81 4.35 -12.66
C GLU A 237 -13.56 3.41 -13.62
N GLU A 238 -12.87 2.79 -14.58
CA GLU A 238 -13.44 1.81 -15.51
C GLU A 238 -14.08 0.62 -14.75
N ARG A 239 -13.43 0.09 -13.71
CA ARG A 239 -13.98 -0.96 -12.84
C ARG A 239 -15.26 -0.49 -12.14
N ASN A 240 -15.25 0.73 -11.59
CA ASN A 240 -16.37 1.29 -10.85
C ASN A 240 -17.58 1.58 -11.76
N GLU A 241 -17.35 2.06 -12.98
CA GLU A 241 -18.39 2.24 -13.98
C GLU A 241 -19.02 0.91 -14.38
N ARG A 242 -18.22 -0.11 -14.68
CA ARG A 242 -18.71 -1.46 -14.97
C ARG A 242 -19.56 -2.02 -13.82
N LEU A 243 -19.05 -1.94 -12.59
CA LEU A 243 -19.80 -2.40 -11.41
C LEU A 243 -21.11 -1.63 -11.23
N LYS A 244 -21.11 -0.32 -11.49
CA LYS A 244 -22.31 0.53 -11.43
C LYS A 244 -23.35 0.11 -12.47
N GLU A 245 -22.93 -0.19 -13.70
CA GLU A 245 -23.83 -0.69 -14.75
C GLU A 245 -24.43 -2.06 -14.39
N GLU A 246 -23.62 -2.99 -13.89
CA GLU A 246 -24.08 -4.31 -13.44
C GLU A 246 -25.08 -4.20 -12.28
N MET A 247 -24.80 -3.34 -11.29
CA MET A 247 -25.71 -3.08 -10.18
C MET A 247 -27.02 -2.45 -10.64
N LEU A 248 -26.97 -1.48 -11.55
CA LEU A 248 -28.16 -0.85 -12.11
C LEU A 248 -29.00 -1.84 -12.92
N GLY A 249 -28.35 -2.74 -13.66
CA GLY A 249 -29.03 -3.85 -14.35
C GLY A 249 -29.79 -4.75 -13.39
N LYS A 250 -29.11 -5.26 -12.35
CA LYS A 250 -29.75 -6.09 -11.30
C LYS A 250 -30.90 -5.37 -10.59
N LEU A 251 -30.76 -4.07 -10.34
CA LEU A 251 -31.81 -3.26 -9.73
C LEU A 251 -33.02 -3.07 -10.67
N LYS A 252 -32.77 -2.90 -11.97
CA LYS A 252 -33.84 -2.86 -12.98
C LYS A 252 -34.59 -4.18 -13.06
N ASP A 253 -33.88 -5.31 -13.07
CA ASP A 253 -34.50 -6.64 -13.09
C ASP A 253 -35.36 -6.88 -11.85
N LEU A 254 -34.87 -6.49 -10.67
CA LEU A 254 -35.63 -6.55 -9.44
C LEU A 254 -36.88 -5.66 -9.49
N GLY A 255 -36.75 -4.44 -10.01
CA GLY A 255 -37.89 -3.54 -10.22
C GLY A 255 -38.91 -4.13 -11.20
N ASN A 256 -38.46 -4.71 -12.30
CA ASN A 256 -39.30 -5.36 -13.29
C ASN A 256 -40.04 -6.58 -12.72
N LEU A 257 -39.41 -7.34 -11.81
CA LEU A 257 -40.07 -8.46 -11.12
C LEU A 257 -41.30 -8.00 -10.31
N VAL A 258 -41.18 -6.85 -9.63
CA VAL A 258 -42.27 -6.25 -8.84
C VAL A 258 -43.34 -5.60 -9.74
N LEU A 259 -42.94 -5.02 -10.87
CA LEU A 259 -43.81 -4.28 -11.77
C LEU A 259 -44.56 -5.17 -12.78
N ARG A 260 -44.02 -6.34 -13.11
CA ARG A 260 -44.60 -7.27 -14.08
C ARG A 260 -46.06 -7.68 -13.78
N PRO A 261 -46.49 -8.00 -12.53
CA PRO A 261 -47.89 -8.29 -12.22
C PRO A 261 -48.87 -7.14 -12.53
N PHE A 262 -48.36 -5.91 -12.64
CA PHE A 262 -49.13 -4.72 -12.96
C PHE A 262 -49.05 -4.34 -14.45
N GLY A 263 -48.39 -5.15 -15.29
CA GLY A 263 -48.14 -4.81 -16.69
C GLY A 263 -47.22 -3.60 -16.85
N LEU A 264 -46.31 -3.40 -15.89
CA LEU A 264 -45.36 -2.29 -15.86
C LEU A 264 -43.92 -2.81 -15.94
N SER A 265 -43.02 -1.93 -16.35
CA SER A 265 -41.57 -2.13 -16.36
C SER A 265 -40.87 -0.86 -15.89
N THR A 266 -39.65 -0.99 -15.40
CA THR A 266 -38.74 0.13 -15.10
C THR A 266 -38.48 1.01 -16.32
N GLU A 267 -38.68 0.50 -17.54
CA GLU A 267 -38.57 1.29 -18.78
C GLU A 267 -39.70 2.30 -18.98
N ASN A 268 -40.86 2.06 -18.35
CA ASN A 268 -41.98 3.00 -18.41
C ASN A 268 -41.66 4.31 -17.70
N PHE A 269 -40.67 4.33 -16.80
CA PHE A 269 -40.29 5.50 -16.01
C PHE A 269 -39.02 6.13 -16.58
N GLN A 270 -39.18 7.20 -17.37
CA GLN A 270 -38.07 7.95 -17.95
C GLN A 270 -37.63 9.08 -17.03
N ILE A 271 -36.41 8.98 -16.53
CA ILE A 271 -35.79 10.02 -15.70
C ILE A 271 -35.14 11.06 -16.62
N LYS A 272 -35.50 12.33 -16.47
CA LYS A 272 -34.84 13.46 -17.13
C LYS A 272 -34.21 14.37 -16.06
N GLN A 273 -32.91 14.58 -16.17
CA GLN A 273 -32.17 15.52 -15.34
C GLN A 273 -32.12 16.88 -16.05
N ASP A 274 -32.52 17.94 -15.36
CA ASP A 274 -32.37 19.32 -15.85
C ASP A 274 -30.94 19.80 -15.58
N SER A 275 -30.17 20.02 -16.65
CA SER A 275 -28.76 20.42 -16.59
C SER A 275 -28.52 21.76 -15.89
N SER A 276 -29.55 22.61 -15.75
CA SER A 276 -29.43 23.94 -15.15
C SER A 276 -29.68 23.96 -13.64
N THR A 277 -30.58 23.09 -13.16
CA THR A 277 -31.00 23.03 -11.75
C THR A 277 -30.48 21.79 -11.03
N GLY A 278 -29.98 20.80 -11.77
CA GLY A 278 -29.63 19.47 -11.26
C GLY A 278 -30.85 18.66 -10.80
N SER A 279 -32.07 19.17 -10.99
CA SER A 279 -33.30 18.53 -10.55
C SER A 279 -33.65 17.33 -11.43
N TYR A 280 -34.19 16.27 -10.82
CA TYR A 280 -34.65 15.07 -11.52
C TYR A 280 -36.17 15.11 -11.68
N SER A 281 -36.64 14.92 -12.91
CA SER A 281 -38.06 14.75 -13.23
C SER A 281 -38.30 13.33 -13.74
N ILE A 282 -39.33 12.66 -13.22
CA ILE A 282 -39.71 11.31 -13.64
C ILE A 282 -40.95 11.42 -14.51
N ASN A 283 -40.85 11.01 -15.76
CA ASN A 283 -41.97 10.96 -16.69
C ASN A 283 -42.39 9.51 -16.91
N PHE A 284 -43.68 9.25 -16.85
CA PHE A 284 -44.22 7.92 -17.13
C PHE A 284 -44.70 7.84 -18.58
N VAL A 285 -44.21 6.85 -19.33
CA VAL A 285 -44.57 6.58 -20.72
C VAL A 285 -45.11 5.16 -20.83
N GLN A 286 -46.37 5.04 -21.23
CA GLN A 286 -47.01 3.76 -21.53
C GLN A 286 -46.69 3.38 -22.98
N ASN A 287 -45.78 2.42 -23.17
CA ASN A 287 -45.58 1.80 -24.48
C ASN A 287 -46.55 0.61 -24.62
N PRO A 288 -47.43 0.60 -25.64
CA PRO A 288 -48.41 -0.48 -25.84
C PRO A 288 -47.77 -1.85 -26.14
N ASN A 289 -46.46 -1.90 -26.43
CA ASN A 289 -45.73 -3.11 -26.79
C ASN A 289 -44.94 -3.78 -25.64
N ASN A 290 -44.85 -3.19 -24.43
CA ASN A 290 -44.14 -3.80 -23.29
C ASN A 290 -44.97 -4.85 -22.52
N ASN A 291 -46.17 -5.20 -23.02
CA ASN A 291 -47.16 -6.07 -22.36
C ASN A 291 -47.16 -7.54 -22.85
N ARG A 292 -46.00 -8.12 -23.21
CA ARG A 292 -45.91 -9.56 -23.52
C ARG A 292 -44.87 -10.28 -22.68
#